data_AF-A0A1M5P1V3-F1
#
_entry.id   AF-A0A1M5P1V3-F1
#
_cell.length_a   1.000
_cell.length_b   1.000
_cell.length_c   1.000
_cell.angle_alpha   90.00
_cell.angle_beta   90.00
_cell.angle_gamma   90.00
#
_symmetry.space_group_name_H-M   'P 1'
#
loop_
_entity.id
_entity.type
_entity.pdbx_description
1 polymer ?
#
loop_
_entity_poly.entity_id
_entity_poly.type
_entity_poly.pdbx_seq_one_letter_code
_entity_poly.pdbx_strand_id
1 'polypeptide(L)'
;MKTLFLASAFVLVSFGILCAQDMQVSTSIAQALQRNFAGASQIRWEKTGPLYLAQFQYNNGFWLAYFDDQGTLAASGRKIDSIEQLPVAVKRGFTQLQQKQERKYGSFEVGAPYELVIENGTTQYFLPIENSHVAIMAISDASGNAQVRTKTERTGHTKPAADMVASTIRH
;
A
#
# COMPACT_ATOMS: atom_id res chain seq x y z
N MET A 1 15.18 -67.87 -10.35
CA MET A 1 13.92 -67.10 -10.39
C MET A 1 14.23 -65.73 -10.96
N LYS A 2 13.43 -65.27 -11.94
CA LYS A 2 13.62 -64.03 -12.71
C LYS A 2 12.78 -62.91 -12.07
N THR A 3 13.38 -61.76 -11.81
CA THR A 3 12.78 -60.41 -11.72
C THR A 3 13.93 -59.49 -12.17
N LEU A 4 13.99 -58.79 -13.31
CA LEU A 4 13.11 -58.02 -14.18
C LEU A 4 12.49 -56.76 -13.54
N PHE A 5 12.95 -55.62 -14.09
CA PHE A 5 12.32 -54.29 -14.19
C PHE A 5 12.40 -53.37 -12.95
N LEU A 6 12.61 -52.04 -13.05
CA LEU A 6 12.82 -51.11 -14.16
C LEU A 6 13.23 -49.77 -13.51
N ALA A 7 14.17 -49.06 -14.12
CA ALA A 7 14.49 -47.69 -13.75
C ALA A 7 13.26 -46.77 -13.92
N SER A 8 13.00 -45.90 -12.95
CA SER A 8 12.13 -44.73 -13.15
C SER A 8 12.71 -43.53 -12.42
N ALA A 9 13.34 -42.66 -13.20
CA ALA A 9 13.62 -41.28 -12.86
C ALA A 9 12.41 -40.44 -13.26
N PHE A 10 11.87 -39.61 -12.35
CA PHE A 10 10.98 -38.45 -12.57
C PHE A 10 10.33 -38.12 -11.21
N VAL A 11 10.22 -36.91 -10.65
CA VAL A 11 10.38 -35.52 -11.09
C VAL A 11 10.75 -34.70 -9.85
N LEU A 12 11.77 -33.85 -9.96
CA LEU A 12 11.93 -32.69 -9.08
C LEU A 12 10.69 -31.81 -9.25
N VAL A 13 9.76 -31.84 -8.31
CA VAL A 13 8.63 -30.90 -8.32
C VAL A 13 9.21 -29.50 -8.13
N SER A 14 9.22 -28.77 -9.24
CA SER A 14 9.62 -27.39 -9.36
C SER A 14 8.94 -26.55 -8.28
N PHE A 15 9.74 -25.98 -7.37
CA PHE A 15 9.31 -24.82 -6.62
C PHE A 15 8.95 -23.74 -7.65
N GLY A 16 7.66 -23.46 -7.80
CA GLY A 16 7.19 -22.31 -8.56
C GLY A 16 7.65 -21.06 -7.83
N ILE A 17 8.82 -20.52 -8.22
CA ILE A 17 9.17 -19.15 -7.89
C ILE A 17 8.20 -18.30 -8.71
N LEU A 18 7.20 -17.75 -8.03
CA LEU A 18 6.46 -16.59 -8.52
C LEU A 18 7.50 -15.47 -8.70
N CYS A 19 8.05 -15.35 -9.91
CA CYS A 19 8.86 -14.21 -10.28
C CYS A 19 7.97 -12.97 -10.16
N ALA A 20 8.23 -12.14 -9.14
CA ALA A 20 7.76 -10.78 -9.14
C ALA A 20 8.25 -10.14 -10.44
N GLN A 21 7.34 -9.85 -11.36
CA GLN A 21 7.70 -9.09 -12.56
C GLN A 21 8.06 -7.69 -12.08
N ASP A 22 9.34 -7.34 -12.14
CA ASP A 22 9.79 -5.98 -11.89
C ASP A 22 9.25 -5.11 -13.02
N MET A 23 8.25 -4.28 -12.69
CA MET A 23 7.69 -3.33 -13.62
C MET A 23 8.76 -2.32 -14.02
N GLN A 24 9.04 -2.23 -15.32
CA GLN A 24 9.96 -1.24 -15.86
C GLN A 24 9.22 0.09 -16.08
N VAL A 25 9.67 1.15 -15.41
CA VAL A 25 9.19 2.52 -15.62
C VAL A 25 10.10 3.28 -16.60
N SER A 26 9.62 4.41 -17.13
CA SER A 26 10.45 5.25 -18.00
C SER A 26 11.65 5.84 -17.25
N THR A 27 12.70 6.17 -18.00
CA THR A 27 13.89 6.83 -17.45
C THR A 27 13.55 8.14 -16.74
N SER A 28 12.56 8.90 -17.22
CA SER A 28 12.12 10.16 -16.60
C SER A 28 11.57 9.94 -15.19
N ILE A 29 10.70 8.95 -15.01
CA ILE A 29 10.09 8.60 -13.72
C ILE A 29 11.15 8.05 -12.76
N ALA A 30 12.03 7.16 -13.23
CA ALA A 30 13.13 6.64 -12.42
C ALA A 30 14.08 7.75 -11.92
N GLN A 31 14.43 8.70 -12.80
CA GLN A 31 15.23 9.87 -12.42
C GLN A 31 14.48 10.80 -11.46
N ALA A 32 13.16 10.96 -11.61
CA ALA A 32 12.36 11.75 -10.69
C ALA A 32 12.39 11.17 -9.28
N LEU A 33 12.27 9.84 -9.13
CA LEU A 33 12.44 9.19 -7.83
C LEU A 33 13.82 9.48 -7.24
N GLN A 34 14.89 9.28 -8.01
CA GLN A 34 16.26 9.51 -7.52
C GLN A 34 16.52 10.96 -7.12
N ARG A 35 15.94 11.94 -7.84
CA ARG A 35 16.04 13.37 -7.52
C ARG A 35 15.34 13.70 -6.21
N ASN A 36 14.15 13.15 -5.98
CA ASN A 36 13.35 13.45 -4.79
C ASN A 36 13.78 12.64 -3.56
N PHE A 37 14.31 11.43 -3.76
CA PHE A 37 14.62 10.46 -2.70
C PHE A 37 16.03 9.88 -2.89
N ALA A 38 17.04 10.75 -2.86
CA ALA A 38 18.44 10.34 -3.01
C ALA A 38 18.83 9.32 -1.94
N GLY A 39 19.23 8.11 -2.37
CA GLY A 39 19.55 7.00 -1.46
C GLY A 39 18.40 6.03 -1.21
N ALA A 40 17.25 6.19 -1.90
CA ALA A 40 16.22 5.17 -1.93
C ALA A 40 16.79 3.82 -2.39
N SER A 41 16.33 2.74 -1.77
CA SER A 41 16.75 1.37 -2.08
C SER A 41 15.58 0.41 -2.04
N GLN A 42 15.77 -0.83 -2.54
CA GLN A 42 14.71 -1.85 -2.61
C GLN A 42 13.43 -1.35 -3.30
N ILE A 43 13.61 -0.61 -4.40
CA ILE A 43 12.52 0.05 -5.12
C ILE A 43 11.69 -1.00 -5.85
N ARG A 44 10.37 -0.98 -5.60
CA ARG A 44 9.36 -1.75 -6.32
C ARG A 44 8.38 -0.78 -6.96
N TRP A 45 8.16 -0.96 -8.25
CA TRP A 45 7.21 -0.17 -9.02
C TRP A 45 5.90 -0.91 -9.21
N GLU A 46 4.80 -0.16 -9.17
CA GLU A 46 3.45 -0.63 -9.47
C GLU A 46 2.70 0.44 -10.27
N LYS A 47 1.89 0.02 -11.24
CA LYS A 47 1.01 0.94 -11.97
C LYS A 47 -0.35 0.97 -11.30
N THR A 48 -0.75 2.14 -10.83
CA THR A 48 -2.06 2.31 -10.19
C THR A 48 -2.86 3.40 -10.91
N GLY A 49 -3.65 2.97 -11.89
CA GLY A 49 -4.42 3.88 -12.75
C GLY A 49 -3.47 4.76 -13.60
N PRO A 50 -3.57 6.10 -13.53
CA PRO A 50 -2.68 7.01 -14.24
C PRO A 50 -1.34 7.25 -13.53
N LEU A 51 -1.19 6.77 -12.28
CA LEU A 51 0.00 7.00 -11.46
C LEU A 51 0.94 5.78 -11.46
N TYR A 52 2.20 6.07 -11.21
CA TYR A 52 3.27 5.12 -10.93
C TYR A 52 3.61 5.19 -9.44
N LEU A 53 3.36 4.09 -8.73
CA LEU A 53 3.70 3.95 -7.33
C LEU A 53 5.10 3.36 -7.20
N ALA A 54 6.00 4.08 -6.53
CA ALA A 54 7.24 3.55 -6.00
C ALA A 54 7.06 3.16 -4.53
N GLN A 55 7.43 1.94 -4.18
CA GLN A 55 7.55 1.45 -2.80
C GLN A 55 9.02 1.16 -2.53
N PHE A 56 9.62 1.71 -1.47
CA PHE A 56 11.07 1.66 -1.29
C PHE A 56 11.49 1.87 0.17
N GLN A 57 12.73 1.54 0.50
CA GLN A 57 13.38 1.89 1.76
C GLN A 57 14.05 3.25 1.64
N TYR A 58 13.81 4.13 2.60
CA TYR A 58 14.38 5.47 2.67
C TYR A 58 14.42 5.98 4.11
N ASN A 59 15.52 6.62 4.51
CA ASN A 59 15.73 7.12 5.88
C ASN A 59 15.35 6.12 6.98
N ASN A 60 15.78 4.86 6.83
CA ASN A 60 15.51 3.73 7.74
C ASN A 60 14.02 3.39 7.91
N GLY A 61 13.18 3.71 6.94
CA GLY A 61 11.77 3.35 6.95
C GLY A 61 11.25 2.96 5.57
N PHE A 62 10.04 2.39 5.56
CA PHE A 62 9.34 2.09 4.32
C PHE A 62 8.57 3.31 3.84
N TRP A 63 8.87 3.73 2.62
CA TRP A 63 8.28 4.90 1.97
C TRP A 63 7.53 4.51 0.71
N LEU A 64 6.63 5.40 0.33
CA LEU A 64 5.94 5.33 -0.93
C LEU A 64 5.90 6.70 -1.59
N ALA A 65 5.92 6.71 -2.91
CA ALA A 65 5.81 7.92 -3.72
C ALA A 65 4.99 7.63 -4.97
N TYR A 66 4.11 8.55 -5.34
CA TYR A 66 3.28 8.48 -6.53
C TYR A 66 3.76 9.52 -7.54
N PHE A 67 4.03 9.05 -8.76
CA PHE A 67 4.42 9.89 -9.88
C PHE A 67 3.38 9.83 -10.98
N ASP A 68 3.16 10.94 -11.69
CA ASP A 68 2.42 10.92 -12.95
C ASP A 68 3.28 10.34 -14.09
N ASP A 69 2.76 10.34 -15.32
CA ASP A 69 3.45 9.85 -16.51
C ASP A 69 4.63 10.74 -16.97
N GLN A 70 4.67 11.99 -16.51
CA GLN A 70 5.78 12.93 -16.75
C GLN A 70 6.89 12.84 -15.69
N GLY A 71 6.65 12.11 -14.60
CA GLY A 71 7.57 12.03 -13.45
C GLY A 71 7.40 13.18 -12.46
N THR A 72 6.26 13.88 -12.46
CA THR A 72 5.88 14.83 -11.41
C THR A 72 5.47 14.07 -10.16
N LEU A 73 5.94 14.49 -8.99
CA LEU A 73 5.60 13.87 -7.71
C LEU A 73 4.21 14.34 -7.25
N ALA A 74 3.22 13.44 -7.29
CA ALA A 74 1.85 13.74 -6.89
C ALA A 74 1.63 13.61 -5.37
N ALA A 75 2.25 12.61 -4.75
CA ALA A 75 2.25 12.44 -3.30
C ALA A 75 3.43 11.57 -2.85
N SER A 76 3.84 11.74 -1.60
CA SER A 76 4.82 10.83 -0.98
C SER A 76 4.71 10.79 0.51
N GLY A 77 5.28 9.76 1.11
CA GLY A 77 5.47 9.72 2.54
C GLY A 77 5.79 8.33 3.03
N ARG A 78 5.50 8.09 4.30
CA ARG A 78 5.97 6.90 5.01
C ARG A 78 4.84 6.01 5.47
N LYS A 79 5.12 4.72 5.50
CA LYS A 79 4.36 3.77 6.29
C LYS A 79 4.75 3.94 7.75
N ILE A 80 3.75 3.95 8.61
CA ILE A 80 3.90 4.04 10.07
C ILE A 80 3.65 2.63 10.62
N ASP A 81 4.49 2.17 11.56
CA ASP A 81 4.43 0.78 12.01
C ASP A 81 3.13 0.46 12.76
N SER A 82 2.59 1.45 13.47
CA SER A 82 1.44 1.27 14.34
C SER A 82 0.62 2.57 14.44
N ILE A 83 -0.69 2.41 14.63
CA ILE A 83 -1.61 3.51 14.92
C ILE A 83 -1.20 4.32 16.17
N GLU A 84 -0.44 3.71 17.08
CA GLU A 84 0.05 4.37 18.30
C GLU A 84 1.10 5.45 18.04
N GLN A 85 1.77 5.41 16.90
CA GLN A 85 2.77 6.40 16.50
C GLN A 85 2.15 7.63 15.82
N LEU A 86 0.83 7.64 15.62
CA LEU A 86 0.13 8.78 15.01
C LEU A 86 0.00 9.95 16.01
N PRO A 87 -0.12 11.19 15.51
CA PRO A 87 -0.51 12.33 16.33
C PRO A 87 -1.80 12.03 17.11
N VAL A 88 -1.88 12.50 18.36
CA VAL A 88 -2.98 12.17 19.28
C VAL A 88 -4.36 12.48 18.69
N ALA A 89 -4.50 13.62 17.99
CA ALA A 89 -5.75 14.03 17.36
C ALA A 89 -6.16 13.04 16.24
N VAL A 90 -5.21 12.65 15.39
CA VAL A 90 -5.40 11.71 14.29
C VAL A 90 -5.77 10.32 14.79
N LYS A 91 -5.02 9.81 15.78
CA LYS A 91 -5.32 8.53 16.43
C LYS A 91 -6.76 8.51 16.96
N ARG A 92 -7.14 9.54 17.72
CA ARG A 92 -8.50 9.67 18.26
C ARG A 92 -9.56 9.67 17.16
N GLY A 93 -9.34 10.43 16.08
CA GLY A 93 -10.24 10.45 14.93
C GLY A 93 -10.45 9.07 14.33
N PHE A 94 -9.36 8.34 14.06
CA PHE A 94 -9.45 6.99 13.51
C PHE A 94 -10.11 6.00 14.47
N THR A 95 -9.80 6.04 15.76
CA THR A 95 -10.46 5.18 16.76
C THR A 95 -11.98 5.43 16.80
N GLN A 96 -12.41 6.70 16.78
CA GLN A 96 -13.83 7.04 16.76
C GLN A 96 -14.53 6.55 15.47
N LEU A 97 -13.86 6.71 14.33
CA LEU A 97 -14.35 6.21 13.04
C LEU A 97 -14.46 4.68 13.05
N GLN A 98 -13.43 3.98 13.52
CA GLN A 98 -13.41 2.52 13.63
C GLN A 98 -14.60 2.04 14.48
N GLN A 99 -14.76 2.56 15.70
CA GLN A 99 -15.89 2.21 16.57
C GLN A 99 -17.26 2.46 15.92
N LYS A 100 -17.38 3.51 15.10
CA LYS A 100 -18.61 3.78 14.33
C LYS A 100 -18.86 2.71 13.25
N GLN A 101 -17.82 2.28 12.54
CA GLN A 101 -17.94 1.22 11.53
C GLN A 101 -18.18 -0.16 12.16
N GLU A 102 -17.56 -0.44 13.30
CA GLU A 102 -17.69 -1.72 14.01
C GLU A 102 -19.12 -2.00 14.48
N ARG A 103 -19.85 -0.94 14.88
CA ARG A 103 -21.29 -1.05 15.19
C ARG A 103 -22.14 -1.55 14.02
N LYS A 104 -21.67 -1.37 12.78
CA LYS A 104 -22.42 -1.74 11.57
C LYS A 104 -21.92 -3.02 10.91
N TYR A 105 -20.61 -3.26 10.98
CA TYR A 105 -19.95 -4.31 10.19
C TYR A 105 -19.20 -5.34 11.03
N GLY A 106 -19.20 -5.21 12.36
CA GLY A 106 -18.42 -6.04 13.26
C GLY A 106 -16.97 -5.57 13.38
N SER A 107 -16.17 -6.30 14.18
CA SER A 107 -14.77 -5.97 14.45
C SER A 107 -13.95 -5.85 13.17
N PHE A 108 -13.01 -4.91 13.14
CA PHE A 108 -12.04 -4.74 12.06
C PHE A 108 -10.63 -5.09 12.51
N GLU A 109 -9.84 -5.65 11.61
CA GLU A 109 -8.39 -5.65 11.68
C GLU A 109 -7.86 -4.30 11.21
N VAL A 110 -6.93 -3.73 11.97
CA VAL A 110 -6.32 -2.44 11.68
C VAL A 110 -4.97 -2.68 11.01
N GLY A 111 -4.84 -2.22 9.76
CA GLY A 111 -3.58 -2.25 9.05
C GLY A 111 -2.64 -1.11 9.45
N ALA A 112 -1.44 -1.11 8.88
CA ALA A 112 -0.46 -0.07 9.11
C ALA A 112 -0.95 1.30 8.58
N PRO A 113 -0.85 2.39 9.35
CA PRO A 113 -1.15 3.73 8.86
C PRO A 113 -0.11 4.23 7.85
N TYR A 114 -0.50 5.21 7.06
CA TYR A 114 0.41 5.98 6.20
C TYR A 114 0.25 7.47 6.45
N GLU A 115 1.35 8.20 6.44
CA GLU A 115 1.39 9.67 6.49
C GLU A 115 1.97 10.15 5.17
N LEU A 116 1.17 10.88 4.38
CA LEU A 116 1.55 11.36 3.07
C LEU A 116 1.43 12.88 2.99
N VAL A 117 2.38 13.49 2.30
CA VAL A 117 2.29 14.85 1.81
C VAL A 117 1.81 14.78 0.36
N ILE A 118 0.68 15.44 0.08
CA ILE A 118 0.12 15.57 -1.26
C ILE A 118 0.60 16.87 -1.93
N GLU A 119 0.38 17.02 -3.24
CA GLU A 119 0.94 18.07 -4.11
C GLU A 119 0.86 19.51 -3.56
N ASN A 120 -0.15 19.85 -2.74
CA ASN A 120 -0.29 21.17 -2.13
C ASN A 120 0.44 21.35 -0.78
N GLY A 121 1.30 20.40 -0.40
CA GLY A 121 2.01 20.40 0.88
C GLY A 121 1.16 19.96 2.08
N THR A 122 -0.10 19.58 1.87
CA THR A 122 -0.97 19.12 2.96
C THR A 122 -0.59 17.71 3.39
N THR A 123 -0.47 17.52 4.70
CA THR A 123 -0.31 16.18 5.29
C THR A 123 -1.67 15.51 5.46
N GLN A 124 -1.80 14.31 4.90
CA GLN A 124 -2.97 13.46 5.05
C GLN A 124 -2.56 12.09 5.59
N TYR A 125 -3.37 11.58 6.51
CA TYR A 125 -3.18 10.28 7.12
C TYR A 125 -4.17 9.29 6.54
N PHE A 126 -3.73 8.06 6.36
CA PHE A 126 -4.49 6.97 5.79
C PHE A 126 -4.44 5.78 6.73
N LEU A 127 -5.59 5.15 6.98
CA LEU A 127 -5.69 3.95 7.79
C LEU A 127 -6.55 2.89 7.07
N PRO A 128 -5.93 1.83 6.54
CA PRO A 128 -6.69 0.67 6.09
C PRO A 128 -7.24 -0.09 7.30
N ILE A 129 -8.54 -0.33 7.29
CA ILE A 129 -9.20 -1.25 8.24
C ILE A 129 -10.04 -2.24 7.43
N GLU A 130 -10.01 -3.52 7.80
CA GLU A 130 -10.73 -4.56 7.05
C GLU A 130 -11.25 -5.69 7.93
N ASN A 131 -12.25 -6.41 7.44
CA ASN A 131 -12.72 -7.67 8.01
C ASN A 131 -13.15 -8.62 6.89
N SER A 132 -13.84 -9.71 7.23
CA SER A 132 -14.29 -10.70 6.24
C SER A 132 -15.32 -10.16 5.23
N HIS A 133 -15.99 -9.04 5.55
CA HIS A 133 -17.09 -8.49 4.75
C HIS A 133 -16.69 -7.22 3.99
N VAL A 134 -15.85 -6.38 4.59
CA VAL A 134 -15.60 -5.02 4.12
C VAL A 134 -14.13 -4.63 4.28
N ALA A 135 -13.57 -3.97 3.28
CA ALA A 135 -12.32 -3.21 3.38
C ALA A 135 -12.62 -1.71 3.28
N ILE A 136 -12.07 -0.93 4.20
CA ILE A 136 -12.25 0.52 4.30
C ILE A 136 -10.87 1.19 4.28
N MET A 137 -10.73 2.22 3.45
CA MET A 137 -9.65 3.20 3.59
C MET A 137 -10.22 4.43 4.30
N ALA A 138 -9.79 4.63 5.54
CA ALA A 138 -10.08 5.84 6.27
C ALA A 138 -9.00 6.90 6.00
N ILE A 139 -9.39 8.16 5.98
CA ILE A 139 -8.47 9.30 5.85
C ILE A 139 -8.69 10.28 7.00
N SER A 140 -7.65 11.00 7.38
CA SER A 140 -7.73 12.10 8.35
C SER A 140 -6.78 13.22 7.95
N ASP A 141 -7.18 14.46 8.19
CA ASP A 141 -6.25 15.58 8.25
C ASP A 141 -5.44 15.56 9.56
N ALA A 142 -4.50 16.49 9.72
CA ALA A 142 -3.70 16.63 10.94
C ALA A 142 -4.52 17.02 12.19
N SER A 143 -5.73 17.56 12.02
CA SER A 143 -6.64 17.93 13.10
C SER A 143 -7.42 16.73 13.66
N GLY A 144 -7.32 15.56 13.02
CA GLY A 144 -8.02 14.35 13.43
C GLY A 144 -9.42 14.21 12.86
N ASN A 145 -9.75 14.95 11.81
CA ASN A 145 -11.05 14.85 11.13
C ASN A 145 -11.05 13.58 10.25
N ALA A 146 -11.30 12.43 10.88
CA ALA A 146 -11.29 11.14 10.22
C ALA A 146 -12.61 10.83 9.50
N GLN A 147 -12.53 10.36 8.26
CA GLN A 147 -13.66 9.99 7.42
C GLN A 147 -13.38 8.76 6.55
N VAL A 148 -14.44 8.06 6.15
CA VAL A 148 -14.35 6.95 5.20
C VAL A 148 -14.12 7.54 3.82
N ARG A 149 -13.03 7.17 3.16
CA ARG A 149 -12.74 7.62 1.79
C ARG A 149 -13.21 6.63 0.74
N THR A 150 -12.89 5.36 0.96
CA THR A 150 -13.28 4.26 0.08
C THR A 150 -13.76 3.10 0.94
N LYS A 151 -14.83 2.46 0.48
CA LYS A 151 -15.38 1.24 1.08
C LYS A 151 -15.65 0.23 -0.03
N THR A 152 -15.14 -0.97 0.13
CA THR A 152 -15.32 -2.07 -0.83
C THR A 152 -15.84 -3.30 -0.08
N GLU A 153 -16.88 -3.93 -0.60
CA GLU A 153 -17.37 -5.21 -0.09
C GLU A 153 -16.48 -6.34 -0.60
N ARG A 154 -16.16 -7.33 0.24
CA ARG A 154 -15.28 -8.44 -0.12
C ARG A 154 -16.01 -9.42 -1.03
N THR A 155 -15.96 -9.17 -2.34
CA THR A 155 -16.23 -10.16 -3.39
C THR A 155 -14.90 -10.67 -3.97
N GLY A 156 -14.19 -11.50 -3.22
CA GLY A 156 -13.09 -12.35 -3.71
C GLY A 156 -11.73 -11.68 -4.03
N HIS A 157 -11.66 -10.41 -4.44
CA HIS A 157 -10.39 -9.73 -4.78
C HIS A 157 -10.33 -8.35 -4.12
N THR A 158 -9.40 -8.15 -3.18
CA THR A 158 -9.19 -6.87 -2.49
C THR A 158 -8.05 -6.10 -3.17
N LYS A 159 -8.22 -4.80 -3.39
CA LYS A 159 -7.11 -3.93 -3.82
C LYS A 159 -6.14 -3.71 -2.65
N PRO A 160 -4.82 -3.76 -2.86
CA PRO A 160 -3.84 -3.42 -1.84
C PRO A 160 -4.10 -2.03 -1.23
N ALA A 161 -3.69 -1.80 0.02
CA ALA A 161 -3.85 -0.49 0.68
C ALA A 161 -3.27 0.66 -0.16
N ALA A 162 -2.14 0.42 -0.83
CA ALA A 162 -1.50 1.38 -1.71
C ALA A 162 -2.36 1.75 -2.94
N ASP A 163 -3.18 0.83 -3.44
CA ASP A 163 -4.13 1.11 -4.51
C ASP A 163 -5.32 1.96 -4.04
N MET A 164 -5.74 1.75 -2.79
CA MET A 164 -6.79 2.57 -2.18
C MET A 164 -6.30 4.00 -1.92
N VAL A 165 -5.04 4.16 -1.50
CA VAL A 165 -4.39 5.46 -1.38
C VAL A 165 -4.30 6.17 -2.73
N ALA A 166 -3.85 5.48 -3.79
CA ALA A 166 -3.80 6.06 -5.14
C ALA A 166 -5.18 6.52 -5.65
N SER A 167 -6.25 5.82 -5.26
CA SER A 167 -7.62 6.26 -5.57
C SER A 167 -8.02 7.58 -4.91
N THR A 168 -7.37 7.92 -3.80
CA THR A 168 -7.62 9.16 -3.07
C THR A 168 -6.92 10.36 -3.69
N ILE A 169 -5.70 10.17 -4.21
CA ILE A 169 -4.89 11.22 -4.86
C ILE A 169 -5.56 11.74 -6.16
N ARG A 170 -6.50 10.99 -6.74
CA ARG A 170 -7.14 11.30 -8.03
C ARG A 170 -8.21 12.42 -7.99
N HIS A 171 -8.50 13.04 -6.85
CA HIS A 171 -9.58 14.01 -6.67
C HIS A 171 -9.18 15.11 -5.71
#